data_AF-A0A6C0JHI6-F1
#
_entry.id   AF-A0A6C0JHI6-F1
#
_cell.length_a   1.000
_cell.length_b   1.000
_cell.length_c   1.000
_cell.angle_alpha   90.00
_cell.angle_beta   90.00
_cell.angle_gamma   90.00
#
_symmetry.space_group_name_H-M   'P 1'
#
loop_
_entity.id
_entity.type
_entity.pdbx_description
1 polymer ?
#
loop_
_entity_poly.entity_id
_entity_poly.type
_entity_poly.pdbx_seq_one_letter_code
_entity_poly.pdbx_strand_id
1 'polypeptide(L)'
;LIDSYANEKAIIVLGDFNFELNSIHYDGTPDDTENWSELTFLKALNLRDSFKTLHPDEPGLTENTEINTLRFLGKLEHKSLRYDGIFFNENLSPLISDVVNNVPLKINEANRTALEIPFDPEQINKDYELALVFRPGGDESSNDKLERYKTEHDLNTGYELFVSDHFGVMTKFRFNDVPAGGKKKKRRTKRRSHKRKQITRRR
;
A
#
# COMPACT_ATOMS: atom_id res chain seq x y z
N LEU A 1 -26.30 -7.33 2.82
CA LEU A 1 -25.43 -7.91 1.77
C LEU A 1 -23.96 -7.82 2.18
N ILE A 2 -23.53 -6.66 2.69
CA ILE A 2 -22.21 -6.44 3.30
C ILE A 2 -21.98 -7.36 4.52
N ASP A 3 -22.95 -7.44 5.44
CA ASP A 3 -22.82 -8.25 6.67
C ASP A 3 -22.59 -9.76 6.44
N SER A 4 -23.16 -10.32 5.36
CA SER A 4 -22.96 -11.75 5.04
C SER A 4 -21.59 -12.03 4.44
N TYR A 5 -20.95 -11.05 3.80
CA TYR A 5 -19.61 -11.21 3.23
C TYR A 5 -18.53 -10.98 4.28
N ALA A 6 -18.72 -10.02 5.18
CA ALA A 6 -17.75 -9.67 6.22
C ALA A 6 -17.38 -10.85 7.13
N ASN A 7 -18.36 -11.72 7.44
CA ASN A 7 -18.17 -12.77 8.44
C ASN A 7 -17.85 -14.15 7.82
N GLU A 8 -18.12 -14.38 6.54
CA GLU A 8 -17.95 -15.71 5.91
C GLU A 8 -16.57 -15.94 5.29
N LYS A 9 -15.83 -14.88 4.96
CA LYS A 9 -14.57 -14.97 4.22
C LYS A 9 -13.51 -14.07 4.83
N ALA A 10 -12.25 -14.45 4.68
CA ALA A 10 -11.15 -13.50 4.84
C ALA A 10 -11.25 -12.41 3.78
N ILE A 11 -11.14 -11.16 4.20
CA ILE A 11 -11.16 -9.98 3.33
C ILE A 11 -9.87 -9.21 3.56
N ILE A 12 -9.24 -8.80 2.47
CA ILE A 12 -8.14 -7.85 2.46
C ILE A 12 -8.50 -6.75 1.47
N VAL A 13 -8.31 -5.50 1.88
CA VAL A 13 -8.34 -4.32 1.00
C VAL A 13 -6.98 -3.65 1.12
N LEU A 14 -6.29 -3.44 0.00
CA LEU A 14 -4.95 -2.88 -0.02
C LEU A 14 -4.75 -1.95 -1.20
N GLY A 15 -3.86 -0.98 -1.03
CA GLY A 15 -3.45 -0.07 -2.10
C GLY A 15 -3.07 1.31 -1.54
N ASP A 16 -2.85 2.23 -2.48
CA ASP A 16 -2.78 3.66 -2.25
C ASP A 16 -4.20 4.23 -2.17
N PHE A 17 -4.58 4.72 -1.00
CA PHE A 17 -5.90 5.29 -0.76
C PHE A 17 -5.99 6.77 -1.15
N ASN A 18 -4.86 7.46 -1.38
CA ASN A 18 -4.78 8.91 -1.60
C ASN A 18 -5.38 9.77 -0.46
N PHE A 19 -5.61 9.18 0.72
CA PHE A 19 -6.03 9.86 1.95
C PHE A 19 -5.07 9.56 3.11
N GLU A 20 -4.83 10.54 3.98
CA GLU A 20 -3.93 10.39 5.13
C GLU A 20 -4.51 9.37 6.13
N LEU A 21 -3.99 8.15 6.13
CA LEU A 21 -4.52 7.04 6.91
C LEU A 21 -4.28 7.20 8.42
N ASN A 22 -3.32 8.03 8.87
CA ASN A 22 -3.17 8.32 10.31
C ASN A 22 -4.27 9.26 10.85
N SER A 23 -5.09 9.84 9.98
CA SER A 23 -6.30 10.57 10.40
C SER A 23 -7.46 9.66 10.81
N ILE A 24 -7.32 8.32 10.68
CA ILE A 24 -8.33 7.37 11.13
C ILE A 24 -8.20 7.13 12.63
N HIS A 25 -9.29 7.37 13.33
CA HIS A 25 -9.46 7.19 14.75
C HIS A 25 -10.30 5.95 15.05
N TYR A 26 -9.65 4.93 15.61
CA TYR A 26 -10.29 3.68 16.02
C TYR A 26 -10.86 3.72 17.45
N ASP A 27 -10.64 4.82 18.18
CA ASP A 27 -11.08 5.04 19.56
C ASP A 27 -12.47 5.71 19.68
N GLY A 28 -13.09 6.02 18.54
CA GLY A 28 -14.39 6.68 18.49
C GLY A 28 -14.33 8.21 18.52
N THR A 29 -13.14 8.81 18.42
CA THR A 29 -13.04 10.23 18.09
C THR A 29 -13.47 10.50 16.64
N PRO A 30 -13.95 11.72 16.31
CA PRO A 30 -14.49 12.00 14.97
C PRO A 30 -13.42 11.88 13.89
N ASP A 31 -13.67 11.03 12.90
CA ASP A 31 -12.88 10.96 11.68
C ASP A 31 -13.27 12.07 10.70
N ASP A 32 -12.36 12.41 9.79
CA ASP A 32 -12.66 13.27 8.63
C ASP A 32 -13.46 12.50 7.54
N THR A 33 -14.65 12.02 7.91
CA THR A 33 -15.56 11.31 6.99
C THR A 33 -16.19 12.23 5.95
N GLU A 34 -16.12 13.55 6.13
CA GLU A 34 -16.61 14.52 5.13
C GLU A 34 -15.73 14.49 3.89
N ASN A 35 -14.42 14.33 4.06
CA ASN A 35 -13.46 14.26 2.95
C ASN A 35 -13.15 12.82 2.50
N TRP A 36 -13.48 11.80 3.30
CA TRP A 36 -13.24 10.41 2.94
C TRP A 36 -14.48 9.51 3.06
N SER A 37 -15.31 9.54 2.02
CA SER A 37 -16.56 8.79 1.96
C SER A 37 -16.36 7.27 2.09
N GLU A 38 -15.24 6.76 1.58
CA GLU A 38 -14.90 5.35 1.51
C GLU A 38 -14.55 4.75 2.88
N LEU A 39 -14.19 5.59 3.87
CA LEU A 39 -13.99 5.17 5.26
C LEU A 39 -15.24 4.49 5.83
N THR A 40 -16.43 4.93 5.37
CA THR A 40 -17.71 4.31 5.74
C THR A 40 -17.74 2.82 5.36
N PHE A 41 -17.18 2.44 4.21
CA PHE A 41 -17.14 1.04 3.79
C PHE A 41 -16.14 0.21 4.59
N LEU A 42 -14.97 0.78 4.91
CA LEU A 42 -13.98 0.11 5.76
C LEU A 42 -14.56 -0.19 7.14
N LYS A 43 -15.25 0.80 7.74
CA LYS A 43 -15.96 0.64 9.02
C LYS A 43 -17.11 -0.35 8.94
N ALA A 44 -17.95 -0.26 7.90
CA ALA A 44 -19.08 -1.17 7.72
C ALA A 44 -18.65 -2.65 7.54
N LEU A 45 -17.46 -2.88 6.97
CA LEU A 45 -16.86 -4.20 6.82
C LEU A 45 -16.04 -4.64 8.04
N ASN A 46 -15.98 -3.81 9.10
CA ASN A 46 -15.15 -4.03 10.28
C ASN A 46 -13.69 -4.34 9.93
N LEU A 47 -13.14 -3.63 8.95
CA LEU A 47 -11.75 -3.79 8.54
C LEU A 47 -10.83 -2.99 9.45
N ARG A 48 -9.74 -3.62 9.87
CA ARG A 48 -8.69 -3.02 10.68
C ARG A 48 -7.44 -2.84 9.85
N ASP A 49 -6.70 -1.79 10.13
CA ASP A 49 -5.40 -1.53 9.52
C ASP A 49 -4.33 -2.46 10.09
N SER A 50 -3.68 -3.25 9.23
CA SER A 50 -2.66 -4.22 9.67
C SER A 50 -1.41 -3.58 10.25
N PHE A 51 -0.97 -2.42 9.75
CA PHE A 51 0.22 -1.74 10.27
C PHE A 51 -0.07 -1.20 11.65
N LYS A 52 -1.16 -0.43 11.81
CA LYS A 52 -1.57 0.14 13.10
C LYS A 52 -1.97 -0.90 14.14
N THR A 53 -2.41 -2.08 13.70
CA THR A 53 -2.66 -3.20 14.63
C THR A 53 -1.38 -3.68 15.31
N LEU A 54 -0.24 -3.68 14.61
CA LEU A 54 1.04 -4.16 15.15
C LEU A 54 1.93 -3.02 15.68
N HIS A 55 1.79 -1.81 15.13
CA HIS A 55 2.60 -0.64 15.40
C HIS A 55 1.71 0.59 15.71
N PRO A 56 0.98 0.59 16.84
CA PRO A 56 0.00 1.63 17.14
C PRO A 56 0.62 3.04 17.24
N ASP A 57 1.84 3.12 17.76
CA ASP A 57 2.53 4.39 18.02
C ASP A 57 3.39 4.87 16.85
N GLU A 58 3.59 4.05 15.82
CA GLU A 58 4.44 4.40 14.68
C GLU A 58 3.62 5.08 13.57
N PRO A 59 4.13 6.15 12.94
CA PRO A 59 3.39 6.87 11.90
C PRO A 59 3.25 6.06 10.60
N GLY A 60 4.16 5.12 10.31
CA GLY A 60 4.07 4.26 9.14
C GLY A 60 4.05 4.99 7.79
N LEU A 61 4.77 6.11 7.68
CA LEU A 61 4.72 7.01 6.52
C LEU A 61 5.04 6.27 5.22
N THR A 62 4.20 6.48 4.20
CA THR A 62 4.40 5.90 2.85
C THR A 62 4.68 6.95 1.79
N GLU A 63 4.48 8.23 2.10
CA GLU A 63 5.02 9.38 1.38
C GLU A 63 5.84 10.22 2.36
N ASN A 64 7.16 10.02 2.37
CA ASN A 64 8.08 10.74 3.25
C ASN A 64 9.23 11.32 2.42
N THR A 65 9.15 12.62 2.13
CA THR A 65 10.11 13.33 1.27
C THR A 65 11.43 13.67 1.96
N GLU A 66 11.52 13.49 3.28
CA GLU A 66 12.82 13.57 3.99
C GLU A 66 13.70 12.37 3.68
N ILE A 67 13.07 11.23 3.35
CA ILE A 67 13.76 10.00 2.97
C ILE A 67 13.73 9.86 1.44
N ASN A 68 12.55 9.95 0.82
CA ASN A 68 12.37 9.79 -0.62
C ASN A 68 12.73 11.08 -1.38
N THR A 69 14.02 11.24 -1.69
CA THR A 69 14.52 12.39 -2.43
C THR A 69 13.94 12.46 -3.85
N LEU A 70 13.65 11.32 -4.50
CA LEU A 70 12.94 11.30 -5.80
C LEU A 70 11.60 12.06 -5.71
N ARG A 71 10.81 11.79 -4.68
CA ARG A 71 9.50 12.42 -4.50
C ARG A 71 9.62 13.91 -4.21
N PHE A 72 10.58 14.31 -3.39
CA PHE A 72 10.87 15.72 -3.17
C PHE A 72 11.29 16.41 -4.47
N LEU A 73 12.27 15.87 -5.19
CA LEU A 73 12.83 16.48 -6.39
C LEU A 73 11.79 16.65 -7.51
N GLY A 74 10.79 15.76 -7.60
CA GLY A 74 9.72 15.86 -8.60
C GLY A 74 8.70 16.97 -8.34
N LYS A 75 8.62 17.51 -7.11
CA LYS A 75 7.57 18.49 -6.71
C LYS A 75 8.08 19.69 -5.92
N LEU A 76 9.30 19.64 -5.39
CA LEU A 76 9.89 20.55 -4.41
C LEU A 76 8.96 20.84 -3.22
N GLU A 77 8.29 19.81 -2.72
CA GLU A 77 7.34 19.89 -1.61
C GLU A 77 7.74 18.91 -0.51
N HIS A 78 7.64 19.35 0.76
CA HIS A 78 7.80 18.45 1.90
C HIS A 78 6.47 17.77 2.20
N LYS A 79 6.49 16.44 2.30
CA LYS A 79 5.33 15.61 2.66
C LYS A 79 5.78 14.48 3.58
N SER A 80 4.96 14.24 4.59
CA SER A 80 5.14 13.20 5.60
C SER A 80 3.77 12.59 5.88
N LEU A 81 3.29 11.79 4.93
CA LEU A 81 1.94 11.25 4.89
C LEU A 81 1.96 9.72 4.76
N ARG A 82 0.86 9.07 5.12
CA ARG A 82 0.63 7.65 4.96
C ARG A 82 -0.61 7.43 4.11
N TYR A 83 -0.40 7.09 2.86
CA TYR A 83 -1.47 6.83 1.89
C TYR A 83 -1.71 5.34 1.66
N ASP A 84 -0.68 4.52 1.86
CA ASP A 84 -0.71 3.10 1.57
C ASP A 84 -1.07 2.30 2.83
N GLY A 85 -2.02 1.40 2.67
CA GLY A 85 -2.55 0.61 3.77
C GLY A 85 -2.95 -0.79 3.34
N ILE A 86 -2.96 -1.70 4.30
CA ILE A 86 -3.53 -3.03 4.13
C ILE A 86 -4.54 -3.24 5.26
N PHE A 87 -5.81 -3.28 4.91
CA PHE A 87 -6.94 -3.48 5.80
C PHE A 87 -7.45 -4.91 5.73
N PHE A 88 -7.84 -5.48 6.87
CA PHE A 88 -8.25 -6.88 7.00
C PHE A 88 -9.41 -7.06 7.99
N ASN A 89 -10.22 -8.10 7.81
CA ASN A 89 -11.29 -8.44 8.75
C ASN A 89 -10.85 -9.45 9.83
N GLU A 90 -11.75 -9.76 10.76
CA GLU A 90 -11.50 -10.66 11.91
C GLU A 90 -11.07 -12.09 11.56
N ASN A 91 -11.30 -12.53 10.32
CA ASN A 91 -10.89 -13.85 9.84
C ASN A 91 -9.36 -13.95 9.59
N LEU A 92 -8.65 -12.84 9.69
CA LEU A 92 -7.20 -12.77 9.57
C LEU A 92 -6.58 -12.12 10.82
N SER A 93 -5.35 -12.51 11.11
CA SER A 93 -4.49 -11.81 12.06
C SER A 93 -3.16 -11.47 11.40
N PRO A 94 -2.71 -10.20 11.44
CA PRO A 94 -1.40 -9.83 10.95
C PRO A 94 -0.34 -10.42 11.89
N LEU A 95 0.73 -10.93 11.30
CA LEU A 95 1.90 -11.44 12.02
C LEU A 95 3.07 -10.47 11.93
N ILE A 96 3.21 -9.81 10.78
CA ILE A 96 4.26 -8.84 10.45
C ILE A 96 3.63 -7.80 9.54
N SER A 97 3.94 -6.52 9.70
CA SER A 97 3.52 -5.43 8.82
C SER A 97 4.57 -4.33 8.79
N ASP A 98 5.33 -4.24 7.70
CA ASP A 98 6.47 -3.31 7.60
C ASP A 98 6.27 -2.32 6.44
N VAL A 99 6.80 -1.10 6.60
CA VAL A 99 6.99 -0.18 5.48
C VAL A 99 8.19 -0.65 4.67
N VAL A 100 8.01 -0.79 3.37
CA VAL A 100 9.02 -1.33 2.44
C VAL A 100 9.37 -0.33 1.33
N ASN A 101 10.51 -0.56 0.67
CA ASN A 101 11.06 0.31 -0.38
C ASN A 101 11.44 1.72 0.10
N ASN A 102 11.71 1.86 1.40
CA ASN A 102 12.13 3.11 2.06
C ASN A 102 13.66 3.25 2.20
N VAL A 103 14.43 2.36 1.59
CA VAL A 103 15.88 2.40 1.58
C VAL A 103 16.36 2.65 0.15
N PRO A 104 16.99 3.80 -0.12
CA PRO A 104 17.51 4.10 -1.45
C PRO A 104 18.77 3.31 -1.78
N LEU A 105 19.07 3.23 -3.08
CA LEU A 105 20.40 2.90 -3.56
C LEU A 105 21.05 4.14 -4.17
N LYS A 106 22.19 4.59 -3.62
CA LYS A 106 22.93 5.73 -4.19
C LYS A 106 23.61 5.35 -5.50
N ILE A 107 23.40 6.15 -6.55
CA ILE A 107 23.97 5.96 -7.90
C ILE A 107 25.40 6.53 -7.92
N ASN A 108 26.36 5.72 -7.51
CA ASN A 108 27.78 6.08 -7.48
C ASN A 108 28.68 4.87 -7.82
N GLU A 109 29.99 5.10 -7.95
CA GLU A 109 30.94 4.03 -8.31
C GLU A 109 31.01 2.93 -7.23
N ALA A 110 30.85 3.29 -5.95
CA ALA A 110 30.89 2.34 -4.84
C ALA A 110 29.77 1.29 -4.91
N ASN A 111 28.59 1.66 -5.43
CA ASN A 111 27.42 0.80 -5.54
C ASN A 111 27.22 0.20 -6.94
N ARG A 112 28.18 0.40 -7.85
CA ARG A 112 28.07 -0.05 -9.25
C ARG A 112 27.82 -1.55 -9.40
N THR A 113 28.44 -2.35 -8.54
CA THR A 113 28.30 -3.81 -8.55
C THR A 113 26.99 -4.31 -7.94
N ALA A 114 26.30 -3.49 -7.14
CA ALA A 114 25.06 -3.88 -6.47
C ALA A 114 23.87 -4.03 -7.43
N LEU A 115 23.92 -3.38 -8.59
CA LEU A 115 22.84 -3.40 -9.58
C LEU A 115 22.92 -4.55 -10.59
N GLU A 116 23.97 -5.38 -10.54
CA GLU A 116 24.24 -6.49 -11.48
C GLU A 116 24.23 -6.12 -12.98
N ILE A 117 24.07 -4.83 -13.30
CA ILE A 117 23.97 -4.27 -14.64
C ILE A 117 25.13 -3.29 -14.80
N PRO A 118 25.93 -3.38 -15.87
CA PRO A 118 26.94 -2.38 -16.15
C PRO A 118 26.25 -1.04 -16.43
N PHE A 119 26.54 -0.02 -15.62
CA PHE A 119 26.15 1.35 -15.91
C PHE A 119 27.33 2.31 -15.71
N ASP A 120 27.19 3.49 -16.33
CA ASP A 120 28.03 4.67 -16.12
C ASP A 120 27.30 5.60 -15.14
N PRO A 121 27.77 5.75 -13.89
CA PRO A 121 27.11 6.58 -12.89
C PRO A 121 26.97 8.03 -13.33
N GLU A 122 27.93 8.60 -14.07
CA GLU A 122 27.89 10.00 -14.50
C GLU A 122 26.74 10.23 -15.48
N GLN A 123 26.64 9.36 -16.48
CA GLN A 123 25.58 9.41 -17.48
C GLN A 123 24.19 9.20 -16.86
N ILE A 124 24.03 8.22 -15.94
CA ILE A 124 22.74 8.00 -15.26
C ILE A 124 22.35 9.21 -14.40
N ASN A 125 23.28 9.78 -13.63
CA ASN A 125 22.98 10.96 -12.81
C ASN A 125 22.52 12.13 -13.67
N LYS A 126 23.15 12.33 -14.84
CA LYS A 126 22.74 13.36 -15.80
C LYS A 126 21.33 13.11 -16.37
N ASP A 127 21.03 11.87 -16.72
CA ASP A 127 19.71 11.49 -17.27
C ASP A 127 18.61 11.60 -16.19
N TYR A 128 18.92 11.23 -14.95
CA TYR A 128 18.04 11.38 -13.79
C TYR A 128 17.70 12.86 -13.55
N GLU A 129 18.72 13.72 -13.50
CA GLU A 129 18.60 15.17 -13.35
C GLU A 129 17.75 15.81 -14.48
N LEU A 130 17.79 15.26 -15.68
CA LEU A 130 17.00 15.74 -16.81
C LEU A 130 15.53 15.29 -16.73
N ALA A 131 15.29 14.07 -16.26
CA ALA A 131 13.98 13.43 -16.32
C ALA A 131 13.10 13.66 -15.09
N LEU A 132 13.68 13.68 -13.89
CA LEU A 132 12.95 13.53 -12.63
C LEU A 132 13.06 14.74 -11.71
N VAL A 133 14.05 15.60 -11.93
CA VAL A 133 14.23 16.81 -11.12
C VAL A 133 13.38 17.93 -11.70
N PHE A 134 12.48 18.45 -10.88
CA PHE A 134 11.66 19.59 -11.21
C PHE A 134 12.55 20.80 -11.49
N ARG A 135 12.48 21.30 -12.72
CA ARG A 135 13.14 22.55 -13.11
C ARG A 135 12.10 23.65 -13.15
N PRO A 136 12.02 24.51 -12.12
CA PRO A 136 11.16 25.68 -12.19
C PRO A 136 11.60 26.49 -13.42
N GLY A 137 10.64 26.99 -14.20
CA GLY A 137 10.89 27.74 -15.44
C GLY A 137 11.52 29.13 -15.23
N GLY A 138 12.47 29.28 -14.29
CA GLY A 138 13.19 30.52 -14.00
C GLY A 138 12.87 31.16 -12.64
N ASP A 139 12.14 30.51 -11.74
CA ASP A 139 11.91 31.03 -10.39
C ASP A 139 13.16 30.83 -9.50
N GLU A 140 13.81 31.93 -9.13
CA GLU A 140 15.03 31.96 -8.31
C GLU A 140 14.83 31.27 -6.96
N SER A 141 13.68 31.50 -6.32
CA SER A 141 13.32 30.87 -5.03
C SER A 141 13.28 29.34 -5.12
N SER A 142 12.67 28.81 -6.18
CA SER A 142 12.60 27.36 -6.40
C SER A 142 13.96 26.75 -6.74
N ASN A 143 14.82 27.46 -7.50
CA ASN A 143 16.20 27.03 -7.74
C ASN A 143 17.03 27.00 -6.45
N ASP A 144 16.93 28.04 -5.62
CA ASP A 144 17.61 28.10 -4.32
C ASP A 144 17.14 26.99 -3.37
N LYS A 145 15.85 26.62 -3.44
CA LYS A 145 15.31 25.49 -2.68
C LYS A 145 15.90 24.16 -3.14
N LEU A 146 15.98 23.95 -4.46
CA LEU A 146 16.58 22.75 -5.04
C LEU A 146 18.07 22.61 -4.68
N GLU A 147 18.87 23.66 -4.87
CA GLU A 147 20.31 23.62 -4.60
C GLU A 147 20.63 23.42 -3.12
N ARG A 148 19.85 24.04 -2.23
CA ARG A 148 19.94 23.80 -0.80
C ARG A 148 19.64 22.34 -0.45
N TYR A 149 18.55 21.79 -0.97
CA TYR A 149 18.16 20.40 -0.72
C TYR A 149 19.22 19.42 -1.22
N LYS A 150 19.77 19.63 -2.42
CA LYS A 150 20.88 18.82 -2.95
C LYS A 150 22.10 18.83 -2.04
N THR A 151 22.40 19.97 -1.44
CA THR A 151 23.53 20.12 -0.50
C THR A 151 23.25 19.41 0.82
N GLU A 152 22.06 19.60 1.39
CA GLU A 152 21.64 18.99 2.67
C GLU A 152 21.60 17.45 2.61
N HIS A 153 21.23 16.89 1.46
CA HIS A 153 21.09 15.44 1.24
C HIS A 153 22.28 14.80 0.50
N ASP A 154 23.40 15.53 0.32
CA ASP A 154 24.60 15.03 -0.39
C ASP A 154 24.29 14.43 -1.78
N LEU A 155 23.39 15.06 -2.53
CA LEU A 155 23.01 14.63 -3.88
C LEU A 155 24.02 15.10 -4.95
N ASN A 156 24.93 16.01 -4.57
CA ASN A 156 26.02 16.46 -5.43
C ASN A 156 27.04 15.35 -5.77
N THR A 157 27.07 14.28 -4.98
CA THR A 157 27.91 13.10 -5.23
C THR A 157 27.17 11.97 -5.95
N GLY A 158 25.89 12.19 -6.29
CA GLY A 158 25.03 11.26 -7.01
C GLY A 158 23.63 11.16 -6.39
N TYR A 159 22.62 10.98 -7.23
CA TYR A 159 21.23 10.79 -6.83
C TYR A 159 21.00 9.43 -6.19
N GLU A 160 19.95 9.38 -5.40
CA GLU A 160 19.42 8.17 -4.82
C GLU A 160 18.36 7.58 -5.75
N LEU A 161 18.52 6.30 -6.08
CA LEU A 161 17.52 5.55 -6.81
C LEU A 161 16.56 4.90 -5.82
N PHE A 162 15.30 5.32 -5.91
CA PHE A 162 14.18 4.64 -5.28
C PHE A 162 13.50 3.70 -6.29
N VAL A 163 12.99 2.58 -5.79
CA VAL A 163 12.20 1.63 -6.60
C VAL A 163 10.81 2.21 -6.95
N SER A 164 10.35 3.21 -6.20
CA SER A 164 9.04 3.83 -6.33
C SER A 164 9.05 5.26 -5.75
N ASP A 165 8.19 6.14 -6.25
CA ASP A 165 8.01 7.50 -5.72
C ASP A 165 7.17 7.54 -4.43
N HIS A 166 6.60 6.39 -4.03
CA HIS A 166 5.93 6.11 -2.76
C HIS A 166 6.52 4.83 -2.13
N PHE A 167 6.54 4.73 -0.81
CA PHE A 167 6.83 3.50 -0.09
C PHE A 167 5.59 2.61 -0.01
N GLY A 168 5.77 1.31 0.22
CA GLY A 168 4.66 0.37 0.34
C GLY A 168 4.49 -0.14 1.77
N VAL A 169 3.37 -0.82 2.03
CA VAL A 169 3.20 -1.66 3.22
C VAL A 169 3.21 -3.12 2.80
N MET A 170 3.97 -3.95 3.51
CA MET A 170 3.99 -5.40 3.32
C MET A 170 3.52 -6.10 4.59
N THR A 171 2.45 -6.89 4.49
CA THR A 171 1.88 -7.61 5.64
C THR A 171 1.82 -9.11 5.41
N LYS A 172 2.27 -9.88 6.39
CA LYS A 172 2.05 -11.34 6.46
C LYS A 172 0.87 -11.64 7.38
N PHE A 173 -0.10 -12.40 6.88
CA PHE A 173 -1.28 -12.81 7.65
C PHE A 173 -1.28 -14.29 8.00
N ARG A 174 -2.02 -14.62 9.06
CA ARG A 174 -2.52 -15.96 9.37
C ARG A 174 -4.05 -15.96 9.28
N PHE A 175 -4.63 -17.03 8.75
CA PHE A 175 -6.06 -17.27 8.89
C PHE A 175 -6.39 -17.62 10.33
N ASN A 176 -7.39 -16.94 10.90
CA ASN A 176 -7.92 -17.32 12.19
C ASN A 176 -8.79 -18.57 11.99
N ASP A 177 -8.57 -19.59 12.82
CA ASP A 177 -9.42 -20.78 12.80
C ASP A 177 -10.85 -20.35 13.12
N VAL A 178 -11.77 -20.55 12.16
CA VAL A 178 -13.19 -20.32 12.39
C VAL A 178 -13.61 -21.20 13.58
N PRO A 179 -14.27 -20.69 14.64
CA PRO A 179 -14.87 -21.56 15.64
C PRO A 179 -15.78 -22.57 14.91
N ALA A 180 -15.86 -23.80 15.41
CA ALA A 180 -16.54 -24.95 14.81
C ALA A 180 -18.05 -24.80 14.46
N GLY A 181 -18.60 -23.58 14.44
CA GLY A 181 -19.99 -23.24 14.12
C GLY A 181 -20.27 -22.90 12.64
N GLY A 182 -19.25 -22.82 11.78
CA GLY A 182 -19.44 -22.68 10.34
C GLY A 182 -20.14 -23.91 9.76
N LYS A 183 -21.48 -23.90 9.71
CA LYS A 183 -22.31 -24.97 9.15
C LYS A 183 -21.75 -25.37 7.77
N LYS A 184 -21.08 -26.52 7.70
CA LYS A 184 -20.76 -27.19 6.45
C LYS A 184 -22.05 -27.27 5.64
N LYS A 185 -22.21 -26.42 4.61
CA LYS A 185 -23.29 -26.55 3.64
C LYS A 185 -23.13 -27.94 3.02
N LYS A 186 -23.92 -28.90 3.50
CA LYS A 186 -24.06 -30.22 2.88
C LYS A 186 -24.46 -29.96 1.44
N ARG A 187 -23.53 -30.16 0.50
CA ARG A 187 -23.81 -30.20 -0.93
C ARG A 187 -24.89 -31.27 -1.12
N ARG A 188 -26.15 -30.84 -1.26
CA ARG A 188 -27.25 -31.74 -1.64
C ARG A 188 -27.00 -32.12 -3.09
N THR A 189 -26.33 -33.23 -3.31
CA THR A 189 -26.27 -33.91 -4.61
C THR A 189 -27.71 -34.27 -4.95
N LYS A 190 -28.36 -33.48 -5.82
CA LYS A 190 -29.67 -33.84 -6.40
C LYS A 190 -29.46 -35.12 -7.23
N ARG A 191 -29.70 -36.28 -6.63
CA ARG A 191 -29.93 -37.52 -7.38
C ARG A 191 -31.20 -37.29 -8.20
N ARG A 192 -31.05 -37.04 -9.51
CA ARG A 192 -32.14 -37.10 -10.48
C ARG A 192 -32.70 -38.52 -10.44
N SER A 193 -33.84 -38.74 -9.80
CA SER A 193 -34.59 -39.98 -9.97
C SER A 193 -35.20 -39.94 -11.37
N HIS A 194 -34.69 -40.78 -12.27
CA HIS A 194 -35.40 -41.09 -13.52
C HIS A 194 -36.64 -41.89 -13.18
N LYS A 195 -37.78 -41.20 -13.08
CA LYS A 195 -39.11 -41.82 -13.10
C LYS A 195 -39.29 -42.46 -14.48
N ARG A 196 -39.06 -43.79 -14.56
CA ARG A 196 -39.47 -44.61 -15.72
C ARG A 196 -40.98 -44.45 -15.90
N LYS A 197 -41.42 -43.79 -16.96
CA LYS A 197 -42.81 -43.84 -17.43
C LYS A 197 -43.09 -45.28 -17.88
N GLN A 198 -43.94 -46.00 -17.15
CA GLN A 198 -44.56 -47.22 -17.66
C GLN A 198 -45.47 -46.84 -18.83
N ILE A 199 -45.14 -47.32 -20.02
CA ILE A 199 -46.01 -47.27 -21.20
C ILE A 199 -47.03 -48.38 -21.02
N THR A 200 -48.27 -48.02 -20.72
CA THR A 200 -49.43 -48.91 -20.80
C THR A 200 -49.75 -49.15 -22.27
N ARG A 201 -49.43 -50.35 -22.77
CA ARG A 201 -50.01 -50.86 -24.03
C ARG A 201 -51.43 -51.32 -23.75
N ARG A 202 -52.43 -50.62 -24.32
CA ARG A 202 -53.79 -51.15 -24.48
C ARG A 202 -53.79 -52.12 -25.67
N ARG A 203 -54.56 -53.20 -25.51
CA ARG A 203 -54.92 -54.17 -26.54
C ARG A 203 -55.70 -53.52 -27.67
#